data_AF-A0A836U0T1-F1
#
_entry.id   AF-A0A836U0T1-F1
#
_cell.length_a   1.000
_cell.length_b   1.000
_cell.length_c   1.000
_cell.angle_alpha   90.00
_cell.angle_beta   90.00
_cell.angle_gamma   90.00
#
_symmetry.space_group_name_H-M   'P 1'
#
loop_
_entity.id
_entity.type
_entity.pdbx_description
1 polymer ?
#
loop_
_entity_poly.entity_id
_entity_poly.type
_entity_poly.pdbx_seq_one_letter_code
_entity_poly.pdbx_strand_id
1 'polypeptide(L)'
;LRKNLLDNKRTQIIYTGELPDFFDVEMLKNIYGYRFELKNVEKVEDISVFNGSTIFISQQDEICNIGLTSYIDFFISFHSHFGSILLVNGEQNESYISEIQHVRRRETIAMTPANCLAVLKLLMEKSFFDNKKSNVETNKALVLNSIQQITGTSTRPLVGSSGLSIQYAILMGLIHHAQENHKGKAIKFIVPPNCYGGTNDQARRVAACLDNVEVMDLPVDGGKDMAQSINVVLNKIAKEDAIPYIIAEIPTNPRLEVTDLIKLKSVLSATRKTATGEIAIDPVFILDQTFCPNVHFLGEDEILSTIRTISYVSGSKFPSGGQCTAGYCVTNKKTEYLMKKIEMHLRLCDNQATDFQIEILAKQLPSMKQRINDAYKNTREFVNFINDTLPEAKINFVSEELAKKGFTPSVFSLDLPTKGNSAEEKESYKRALNHKLINLMITEIPNESKYCVSYGQLKGCYWTIPATSTQGTTKEGDKDYITRVALSPNMDLELHKKVFLDFVEEI
;
A
#
# COMPACT_ATOMS: atom_id res chain seq x y z
N LEU A 1 10.02 -15.08 12.82
CA LEU A 1 10.15 -16.17 11.82
C LEU A 1 11.08 -15.80 10.66
N ARG A 2 10.76 -14.79 9.84
CA ARG A 2 11.63 -14.37 8.71
C ARG A 2 13.10 -14.16 9.09
N LYS A 3 13.40 -13.38 10.13
CA LYS A 3 14.78 -13.15 10.58
C LYS A 3 15.50 -14.45 10.92
N ASN A 4 14.84 -15.36 11.64
CA ASN A 4 15.40 -16.67 11.96
C ASN A 4 15.66 -17.51 10.71
N LEU A 5 14.79 -17.45 9.69
CA LEU A 5 15.01 -18.14 8.41
C LEU A 5 16.28 -17.62 7.72
N LEU A 6 16.42 -16.30 7.62
CA LEU A 6 17.58 -15.65 6.98
C LEU A 6 18.88 -15.90 7.73
N ASP A 7 18.82 -15.95 9.06
CA ASP A 7 19.97 -16.26 9.92
C ASP A 7 20.24 -17.76 10.06
N ASN A 8 19.41 -18.61 9.43
CA ASN A 8 19.43 -20.06 9.60
C ASN A 8 19.37 -20.51 11.08
N LYS A 9 18.62 -19.77 11.91
CA LYS A 9 18.44 -20.03 13.34
C LYS A 9 17.31 -21.04 13.56
N ARG A 10 17.59 -22.13 14.27
CA ARG A 10 16.56 -23.09 14.72
C ARG A 10 15.51 -22.35 15.53
N THR A 11 14.24 -22.64 15.27
CA THR A 11 13.11 -21.97 15.94
C THR A 11 12.20 -23.02 16.56
N GLN A 12 11.79 -22.78 17.80
CA GLN A 12 10.71 -23.52 18.44
C GLN A 12 9.61 -22.52 18.79
N ILE A 13 8.37 -22.88 18.46
CA ILE A 13 7.17 -22.17 18.88
C ILE A 13 6.51 -23.04 19.95
N ILE A 14 6.40 -22.49 21.15
CA ILE A 14 5.73 -23.10 22.28
C ILE A 14 4.43 -22.37 22.52
N TYR A 15 3.37 -23.09 22.85
CA TYR A 15 2.08 -22.48 23.16
C TYR A 15 1.33 -23.22 24.27
N THR A 16 0.47 -22.47 24.96
CA THR A 16 -0.50 -22.99 25.94
C THR A 16 -1.91 -22.85 25.39
N GLY A 17 -2.78 -23.82 25.67
CA GLY A 17 -4.16 -23.80 25.18
C GLY A 17 -4.24 -23.95 23.66
N GLU A 18 -5.04 -23.09 23.01
CA GLU A 18 -5.27 -23.12 21.56
C GLU A 18 -4.45 -22.03 20.84
N LEU A 19 -3.98 -22.35 19.64
CA LEU A 19 -3.39 -21.35 18.75
C LEU A 19 -4.51 -20.52 18.10
N PRO A 20 -4.24 -19.26 17.72
CA PRO A 20 -5.22 -18.47 16.99
C PRO A 20 -5.66 -19.14 15.70
N ASP A 21 -6.95 -19.02 15.36
CA ASP A 21 -7.57 -19.62 14.17
C ASP A 21 -6.92 -19.24 12.83
N PHE A 22 -6.16 -18.15 12.79
CA PHE A 22 -5.43 -17.73 11.58
C PHE A 22 -4.03 -18.34 11.47
N PHE A 23 -3.54 -19.02 12.51
CA PHE A 23 -2.18 -19.57 12.54
C PHE A 23 -2.11 -20.90 11.78
N ASP A 24 -1.79 -20.83 10.49
CA ASP A 24 -1.69 -22.00 9.60
C ASP A 24 -0.24 -22.51 9.50
N VAL A 25 0.05 -23.58 10.24
CA VAL A 25 1.39 -24.21 10.30
C VAL A 25 1.85 -24.70 8.92
N GLU A 26 0.96 -25.35 8.18
CA GLU A 26 1.29 -25.94 6.88
C GLU A 26 1.57 -24.85 5.86
N MET A 27 0.78 -23.77 5.86
CA MET A 27 1.03 -22.64 4.98
C MET A 27 2.36 -21.94 5.29
N LEU A 28 2.66 -21.71 6.57
CA LEU A 28 3.92 -21.07 6.99
C LEU A 28 5.15 -21.90 6.59
N LYS A 29 5.06 -23.23 6.66
CA LYS A 29 6.15 -24.13 6.26
C LYS A 29 6.24 -24.32 4.76
N ASN A 30 5.14 -24.69 4.10
CA ASN A 30 5.15 -25.15 2.72
C ASN A 30 5.20 -24.01 1.70
N ILE A 31 4.61 -22.85 2.02
CA ILE A 31 4.57 -21.70 1.11
C ILE A 31 5.75 -20.75 1.33
N TYR A 32 6.09 -20.50 2.60
CA TYR A 32 7.09 -19.50 2.99
C TYR A 32 8.42 -20.09 3.47
N GLY A 33 8.54 -21.41 3.54
CA GLY A 33 9.78 -22.09 3.92
C GLY A 33 10.20 -21.86 5.38
N TYR A 34 9.31 -21.35 6.24
CA TYR A 34 9.66 -21.11 7.64
C TYR A 34 9.94 -22.43 8.36
N ARG A 35 11.06 -22.48 9.08
CA ARG A 35 11.54 -23.67 9.77
C ARG A 35 11.32 -23.53 11.27
N PHE A 36 10.35 -24.26 11.82
CA PHE A 36 10.12 -24.29 13.25
C PHE A 36 9.48 -25.60 13.73
N GLU A 37 9.77 -25.93 14.98
CA GLU A 37 9.11 -26.96 15.77
C GLU A 37 7.93 -26.34 16.51
N LEU A 38 6.83 -27.08 16.66
CA LEU A 38 5.67 -26.63 17.41
C LEU A 38 5.48 -27.55 18.63
N LYS A 39 5.40 -26.97 19.83
CA LYS A 39 5.26 -27.71 21.09
C LYS A 39 4.15 -27.12 21.94
N ASN A 40 3.22 -27.95 22.39
CA ASN A 40 2.23 -27.57 23.39
C ASN A 40 2.77 -27.86 24.80
N VAL A 41 2.55 -26.94 25.72
CA VAL A 41 2.86 -27.11 27.15
C VAL A 41 1.66 -26.72 27.99
N GLU A 42 1.51 -27.32 29.17
CA GLU A 42 0.46 -26.92 30.11
C GLU A 42 0.84 -25.64 30.83
N LYS A 43 2.11 -25.49 31.21
CA LYS A 43 2.60 -24.36 31.99
C LYS A 43 3.90 -23.79 31.45
N VAL A 44 4.15 -22.52 31.75
CA VAL A 44 5.34 -21.79 31.30
C VAL A 44 6.61 -22.39 31.92
N GLU A 45 6.52 -22.94 33.13
CA GLU A 45 7.62 -23.59 33.84
C GLU A 45 8.13 -24.85 33.13
N ASP A 46 7.34 -25.44 32.23
CA ASP A 46 7.72 -26.63 31.45
C ASP A 46 8.63 -26.29 30.26
N ILE A 47 8.89 -25.00 30.02
CA ILE A 47 9.77 -24.52 28.96
C ILE A 47 11.22 -24.76 29.38
N SER A 48 11.93 -25.52 28.56
CA SER A 48 13.34 -25.89 28.77
C SER A 48 14.26 -25.07 27.85
N VAL A 49 15.55 -25.05 28.21
CA VAL A 49 16.60 -24.43 27.40
C VAL A 49 16.59 -25.01 25.98
N PHE A 50 16.60 -24.13 24.98
CA PHE A 50 16.64 -24.49 23.58
C PHE A 50 17.84 -23.81 22.89
N ASN A 51 18.61 -24.59 22.13
CA ASN A 51 19.72 -24.04 21.34
C ASN A 51 19.18 -23.52 20.00
N GLY A 52 18.63 -22.30 20.04
CA GLY A 52 17.99 -21.63 18.93
C GLY A 52 17.21 -20.41 19.40
N SER A 53 16.02 -20.20 18.82
CA SER A 53 15.07 -19.16 19.20
C SER A 53 13.80 -19.80 19.75
N THR A 54 13.39 -19.38 20.95
CA THR A 54 12.14 -19.81 21.59
C THR A 54 11.09 -18.70 21.51
N ILE A 55 10.01 -18.98 20.78
CA ILE A 55 8.84 -18.10 20.70
C ILE A 55 7.74 -18.74 21.55
N PHE A 56 7.23 -18.03 22.55
CA PHE A 56 6.10 -18.47 23.35
C PHE A 56 4.83 -17.70 22.95
N ILE A 57 3.75 -18.44 22.69
CA ILE A 57 2.44 -17.91 22.34
C ILE A 57 1.46 -18.24 23.47
N SER A 58 0.78 -17.23 23.98
CA SER A 58 -0.27 -17.40 24.97
C SER A 58 -1.52 -16.60 24.58
N GLN A 59 -2.69 -17.15 24.85
CA GLN A 59 -3.95 -16.41 24.80
C GLN A 59 -4.27 -15.94 26.22
N GLN A 60 -4.32 -14.63 26.43
CA GLN A 60 -4.58 -14.05 27.75
C GLN A 60 -5.41 -12.78 27.60
N ASP A 61 -6.51 -12.69 28.34
CA ASP A 61 -7.33 -11.47 28.38
C ASP A 61 -6.63 -10.34 29.15
N GLU A 62 -5.72 -10.68 30.07
CA GLU A 62 -4.90 -9.69 30.76
C GLU A 62 -3.65 -9.33 29.95
N ILE A 63 -3.73 -8.23 29.21
CA ILE A 63 -2.68 -7.67 28.34
C ILE A 63 -1.29 -7.55 29.01
N CYS A 64 -1.21 -7.34 30.33
CA CYS A 64 0.05 -7.05 31.04
C CYS A 64 0.52 -8.15 32.00
N ASN A 65 -0.15 -9.30 32.07
CA ASN A 65 0.22 -10.37 32.99
C ASN A 65 1.27 -11.29 32.36
N ILE A 66 2.51 -10.82 32.29
CA ILE A 66 3.57 -11.48 31.52
C ILE A 66 4.40 -12.42 32.40
N GLY A 67 4.14 -13.73 32.29
CA GLY A 67 4.98 -14.78 32.89
C GLY A 67 6.22 -15.05 32.03
N LEU A 68 7.27 -14.23 32.13
CA LEU A 68 8.53 -14.42 31.40
C LEU A 68 9.52 -15.27 32.18
N THR A 69 10.14 -16.22 31.49
CA THR A 69 11.35 -16.92 31.96
C THR A 69 12.53 -16.54 31.08
N SER A 70 13.76 -16.77 31.55
CA SER A 70 14.98 -16.52 30.77
C SER A 70 15.13 -17.43 29.54
N TYR A 71 14.28 -18.46 29.40
CA TYR A 71 14.30 -19.40 28.28
C TYR A 71 13.39 -19.00 27.11
N ILE A 72 12.61 -17.91 27.28
CA ILE A 72 11.73 -17.37 26.24
C ILE A 72 12.43 -16.16 25.62
N ASP A 73 12.73 -16.21 24.33
CA ASP A 73 13.29 -15.07 23.58
C ASP A 73 12.20 -14.08 23.16
N PHE A 74 11.04 -14.60 22.74
CA PHE A 74 9.93 -13.81 22.24
C PHE A 74 8.63 -14.27 22.88
N PHE A 75 7.94 -13.37 23.56
CA PHE A 75 6.63 -13.63 24.15
C PHE A 75 5.56 -12.93 23.32
N ILE A 76 4.56 -13.69 22.85
CA ILE A 76 3.41 -13.19 22.10
C ILE A 76 2.15 -13.49 22.89
N SER A 77 1.47 -12.45 23.35
CA SER A 77 0.14 -12.56 23.93
C SER A 77 -0.91 -12.04 22.96
N PHE A 78 -2.00 -12.78 22.83
CA PHE A 78 -3.16 -12.39 22.03
C PHE A 78 -4.32 -11.97 22.93
N HIS A 79 -4.85 -10.78 22.65
CA HIS A 79 -6.08 -10.27 23.23
C HIS A 79 -7.16 -10.21 22.14
N SER A 80 -8.33 -10.78 22.43
CA SER A 80 -9.47 -10.91 21.51
C SER A 80 -9.84 -9.62 20.75
N HIS A 81 -9.75 -8.47 21.42
CA HIS A 81 -10.09 -7.16 20.83
C HIS A 81 -8.90 -6.29 20.35
N PHE A 82 -7.69 -6.48 20.89
CA PHE A 82 -6.57 -5.55 20.64
C PHE A 82 -5.47 -6.15 19.76
N GLY A 83 -5.61 -7.42 19.39
CA GLY A 83 -4.62 -8.14 18.60
C GLY A 83 -3.51 -8.68 19.49
N SER A 84 -2.26 -8.53 19.05
CA SER A 84 -1.10 -9.12 19.74
C SER A 84 -0.17 -8.10 20.37
N ILE A 85 0.35 -8.46 21.55
CA ILE A 85 1.49 -7.83 22.19
C ILE A 85 2.69 -8.76 22.02
N LEU A 86 3.80 -8.22 21.55
CA LEU A 86 5.06 -8.93 21.38
C LEU A 86 6.12 -8.28 22.26
N LEU A 87 6.71 -9.09 23.13
CA LEU A 87 7.86 -8.71 23.95
C LEU A 87 9.09 -9.45 23.45
N VAL A 88 10.20 -8.71 23.32
CA VAL A 88 11.53 -9.22 22.98
C VAL A 88 12.35 -9.26 24.25
N ASN A 89 12.80 -10.45 24.64
CA ASN A 89 13.49 -10.69 25.90
C ASN A 89 14.99 -10.91 25.68
N GLY A 90 15.82 -10.32 26.54
CA GLY A 90 17.28 -10.43 26.51
C GLY A 90 17.97 -9.53 25.48
N GLU A 91 19.13 -8.98 25.87
CA GLU A 91 19.94 -8.06 25.04
C GLU A 91 20.37 -8.70 23.70
N GLN A 92 20.60 -10.02 23.69
CA GLN A 92 20.98 -10.76 22.49
C GLN A 92 19.93 -10.69 21.36
N ASN A 93 18.67 -10.37 21.69
CA ASN A 93 17.58 -10.31 20.74
C ASN A 93 17.23 -8.86 20.32
N GLU A 94 17.96 -7.83 20.79
CA GLU A 94 17.66 -6.41 20.52
C GLU A 94 17.57 -6.10 19.01
N SER A 95 18.46 -6.71 18.20
CA SER A 95 18.48 -6.52 16.75
C SER A 95 17.16 -6.89 16.05
N TYR A 96 16.34 -7.78 16.63
CA TYR A 96 15.05 -8.18 16.09
C TYR A 96 13.99 -7.07 16.17
N ILE A 97 14.14 -6.11 17.09
CA ILE A 97 13.15 -5.05 17.30
C ILE A 97 12.92 -4.26 16.02
N SER A 98 14.01 -3.86 15.34
CA SER A 98 13.95 -3.11 14.09
C SER A 98 13.23 -3.90 12.98
N GLU A 99 13.52 -5.19 12.85
CA GLU A 99 12.88 -6.07 11.86
C GLU A 99 11.38 -6.28 12.14
N ILE A 100 11.03 -6.49 13.42
CA ILE A 100 9.64 -6.63 13.86
C ILE A 100 8.87 -5.34 13.59
N GLN A 101 9.42 -4.19 13.96
CA GLN A 101 8.80 -2.89 13.71
C GLN A 101 8.60 -2.64 12.22
N HIS A 102 9.54 -3.07 11.38
CA HIS A 102 9.41 -2.96 9.94
C HIS A 102 8.23 -3.76 9.41
N VAL A 103 8.08 -5.02 9.83
CA VAL A 103 6.91 -5.86 9.50
C VAL A 103 5.61 -5.18 9.94
N ARG A 104 5.56 -4.66 11.18
CA ARG A 104 4.38 -3.97 11.74
C ARG A 104 4.04 -2.62 11.08
N ARG A 105 4.97 -2.02 10.35
CA ARG A 105 4.76 -0.76 9.62
C ARG A 105 4.40 -0.99 8.15
N ARG A 106 4.89 -2.08 7.56
CA ARG A 106 4.83 -2.30 6.12
C ARG A 106 3.96 -3.46 5.71
N GLU A 107 3.87 -4.54 6.47
CA GLU A 107 3.26 -5.81 6.04
C GLU A 107 2.02 -6.17 6.85
N THR A 108 1.96 -5.73 8.11
CA THR A 108 0.80 -5.84 8.98
C THR A 108 0.46 -4.49 9.59
N ILE A 109 -0.71 -4.36 10.21
CA ILE A 109 -1.09 -3.14 10.91
C ILE A 109 -0.72 -3.21 12.39
N ALA A 110 -0.03 -2.18 12.85
CA ALA A 110 0.08 -1.83 14.27
C ALA A 110 -1.24 -1.19 14.75
N MET A 111 -1.55 -1.38 16.04
CA MET A 111 -2.77 -0.86 16.69
C MET A 111 -3.19 0.54 16.19
N THR A 112 -4.48 0.71 15.88
CA THR A 112 -5.04 2.00 15.46
C THR A 112 -5.01 3.01 16.61
N PRO A 113 -5.09 4.34 16.36
CA PRO A 113 -5.21 5.32 17.44
C PRO A 113 -6.38 5.05 18.41
N ALA A 114 -7.50 4.51 17.89
CA ALA A 114 -8.64 4.10 18.71
C ALA A 114 -8.28 2.91 19.62
N ASN A 115 -7.57 1.90 19.09
CA ASN A 115 -7.10 0.76 19.88
C ASN A 115 -6.06 1.20 20.92
N CYS A 116 -5.13 2.08 20.55
CA CYS A 116 -4.12 2.61 21.47
C CYS A 116 -4.79 3.37 22.63
N LEU A 117 -5.75 4.24 22.33
CA LEU A 117 -6.49 4.98 23.35
C LEU A 117 -7.27 4.02 24.27
N ALA A 118 -7.90 2.98 23.71
CA ALA A 118 -8.60 1.98 24.49
C ALA A 118 -7.66 1.24 25.45
N VAL A 119 -6.52 0.77 24.97
CA VAL A 119 -5.52 0.10 25.82
C VAL A 119 -4.96 1.04 26.88
N LEU A 120 -4.66 2.30 26.55
CA LEU A 120 -4.21 3.28 27.54
C LEU A 120 -5.24 3.50 28.66
N LYS A 121 -6.54 3.54 28.33
CA LYS A 121 -7.62 3.63 29.32
C LYS A 121 -7.71 2.38 30.19
N LEU A 122 -7.59 1.19 29.61
CA LEU A 122 -7.57 -0.08 30.36
C LEU A 122 -6.41 -0.09 31.38
N LEU A 123 -5.24 0.38 30.99
CA LEU A 123 -4.07 0.48 31.87
C LEU A 123 -4.29 1.46 33.04
N MET A 124 -5.01 2.56 32.80
CA MET A 124 -5.26 3.58 33.83
C MET A 124 -6.42 3.22 34.77
N GLU A 125 -7.53 2.73 34.23
CA GLU A 125 -8.81 2.66 34.95
C GLU A 125 -9.16 1.24 35.41
N LYS A 126 -8.45 0.20 34.93
CA LYS A 126 -8.82 -1.23 35.11
C LYS A 126 -10.31 -1.50 34.81
N SER A 127 -10.92 -0.67 33.97
CA SER A 127 -12.34 -0.74 33.62
C SER A 127 -12.54 -1.72 32.46
N PHE A 128 -13.75 -2.28 32.33
CA PHE A 128 -14.05 -3.18 31.21
C PHE A 128 -14.23 -2.39 29.92
N PHE A 129 -13.69 -2.93 28.82
CA PHE A 129 -13.91 -2.39 27.48
C PHE A 129 -15.36 -2.64 27.07
N ASP A 130 -16.15 -1.56 26.94
CA ASP A 130 -17.52 -1.67 26.46
C ASP A 130 -17.54 -1.79 24.94
N ASN A 131 -17.77 -3.01 24.46
CA ASN A 131 -17.73 -3.33 23.05
C ASN A 131 -19.00 -2.79 22.39
N LYS A 132 -18.93 -1.60 21.80
CA LYS A 132 -20.08 -1.00 21.11
C LYS A 132 -20.57 -1.96 20.02
N LYS A 133 -21.84 -2.35 20.11
CA LYS A 133 -22.51 -3.10 19.04
C LYS A 133 -22.52 -2.26 17.77
N SER A 134 -21.64 -2.61 16.84
CA SER A 134 -21.61 -2.08 15.48
C SER A 134 -22.59 -2.87 14.60
N ASN A 135 -23.19 -2.22 13.62
CA ASN A 135 -24.00 -2.89 12.60
C ASN A 135 -23.07 -3.50 11.51
N VAL A 136 -22.14 -4.34 11.94
CA VAL A 136 -20.97 -4.80 11.16
C VAL A 136 -21.39 -5.43 9.84
N GLU A 137 -22.33 -6.37 9.87
CA GLU A 137 -22.77 -7.09 8.66
C GLU A 137 -23.43 -6.16 7.63
N THR A 138 -24.30 -5.25 8.09
CA THR A 138 -24.92 -4.25 7.21
C THR A 138 -23.87 -3.33 6.60
N ASN A 139 -22.94 -2.82 7.43
CA ASN A 139 -21.87 -1.95 6.96
C ASN A 139 -20.95 -2.67 5.96
N LYS A 140 -20.62 -3.94 6.22
CA LYS A 140 -19.80 -4.76 5.32
C LYS A 140 -20.49 -4.96 3.97
N ALA A 141 -21.79 -5.29 3.97
CA ALA A 141 -22.55 -5.41 2.73
C ALA A 141 -22.58 -4.08 1.94
N LEU A 142 -22.81 -2.95 2.61
CA LEU A 142 -22.77 -1.62 2.00
C LEU A 142 -21.39 -1.30 1.41
N VAL A 143 -20.30 -1.62 2.12
CA VAL A 143 -18.92 -1.42 1.64
C VAL A 143 -18.66 -2.23 0.38
N LEU A 144 -18.97 -3.53 0.39
CA LEU A 144 -18.72 -4.40 -0.77
C LEU A 144 -19.53 -3.95 -1.98
N ASN A 145 -20.82 -3.64 -1.79
CA ASN A 145 -21.69 -3.14 -2.86
C ASN A 145 -21.20 -1.79 -3.40
N SER A 146 -20.79 -0.87 -2.52
CA SER A 146 -20.26 0.43 -2.92
C SER A 146 -18.98 0.27 -3.75
N ILE A 147 -18.06 -0.61 -3.33
CA ILE A 147 -16.83 -0.89 -4.09
C ILE A 147 -17.19 -1.42 -5.48
N GLN A 148 -18.08 -2.41 -5.60
CA GLN A 148 -18.53 -2.95 -6.89
C GLN A 148 -19.14 -1.88 -7.80
N GLN A 149 -20.00 -1.01 -7.27
CA GLN A 149 -20.60 0.11 -8.02
C GLN A 149 -19.56 1.18 -8.41
N ILE A 150 -18.55 1.38 -7.57
CA ILE A 150 -17.48 2.34 -7.84
C ILE A 150 -16.59 1.84 -8.98
N THR A 151 -16.22 0.56 -8.96
CA THR A 151 -15.27 -0.04 -9.89
C THR A 151 -15.91 -0.63 -11.14
N GLY A 152 -17.23 -0.77 -11.16
CA GLY A 152 -17.97 -1.41 -12.25
C GLY A 152 -17.73 -2.92 -12.35
N THR A 153 -17.35 -3.58 -11.24
CA THR A 153 -17.02 -5.01 -11.22
C THR A 153 -18.09 -5.84 -10.51
N SER A 154 -18.30 -7.08 -10.96
CA SER A 154 -19.23 -8.04 -10.34
C SER A 154 -18.58 -9.01 -9.34
N THR A 155 -17.25 -9.14 -9.36
CA THR A 155 -16.52 -10.01 -8.43
C THR A 155 -16.60 -9.49 -7.00
N ARG A 156 -16.49 -10.39 -6.01
CA ARG A 156 -16.53 -10.00 -4.60
C ARG A 156 -15.23 -9.25 -4.23
N PRO A 157 -15.29 -7.99 -3.76
CA PRO A 157 -14.11 -7.28 -3.29
C PRO A 157 -13.54 -7.89 -2.01
N LEU A 158 -12.23 -7.72 -1.79
CA LEU A 158 -11.61 -7.94 -0.48
C LEU A 158 -11.24 -6.60 0.14
N VAL A 159 -11.44 -6.48 1.44
CA VAL A 159 -11.16 -5.25 2.19
C VAL A 159 -10.15 -5.56 3.29
N GLY A 160 -9.06 -4.81 3.28
CA GLY A 160 -7.94 -4.96 4.19
C GLY A 160 -7.77 -3.72 5.06
N SER A 161 -6.97 -3.88 6.09
CA SER A 161 -6.75 -2.87 7.11
C SER A 161 -5.92 -1.67 6.58
N SER A 162 -5.13 -1.86 5.52
CA SER A 162 -4.49 -0.81 4.73
C SER A 162 -4.32 -1.21 3.25
N GLY A 163 -3.99 -0.24 2.38
CA GLY A 163 -3.58 -0.52 1.01
C GLY A 163 -2.34 -1.44 0.93
N LEU A 164 -1.37 -1.26 1.83
CA LEU A 164 -0.20 -2.12 1.93
C LEU A 164 -0.56 -3.54 2.39
N SER A 165 -1.53 -3.70 3.30
CA SER A 165 -2.02 -5.01 3.72
C SER A 165 -2.67 -5.79 2.58
N ILE A 166 -3.47 -5.11 1.74
CA ILE A 166 -4.02 -5.68 0.51
C ILE A 166 -2.90 -6.07 -0.45
N GLN A 167 -1.95 -5.17 -0.69
CA GLN A 167 -0.85 -5.43 -1.61
C GLN A 167 -0.01 -6.63 -1.16
N TYR A 168 0.31 -6.71 0.14
CA TYR A 168 1.03 -7.84 0.71
C TYR A 168 0.28 -9.16 0.52
N ALA A 169 -1.02 -9.17 0.78
CA ALA A 169 -1.86 -10.34 0.55
C ALA A 169 -1.96 -10.73 -0.93
N ILE A 170 -1.94 -9.77 -1.86
CA ILE A 170 -1.84 -10.03 -3.30
C ILE A 170 -0.53 -10.77 -3.59
N LEU A 171 0.61 -10.24 -3.17
CA LEU A 171 1.93 -10.87 -3.38
C LEU A 171 1.95 -12.32 -2.84
N MET A 172 1.52 -12.49 -1.59
CA MET A 172 1.43 -13.77 -0.90
C MET A 172 0.48 -14.76 -1.59
N GLY A 173 -0.70 -14.31 -2.01
CA GLY A 173 -1.69 -15.11 -2.73
C GLY A 173 -1.20 -15.57 -4.09
N LEU A 174 -0.50 -14.70 -4.81
CA LEU A 174 0.08 -15.01 -6.11
C LEU A 174 1.25 -15.99 -6.02
N ILE A 175 2.09 -15.89 -4.99
CA ILE A 175 3.16 -16.87 -4.72
C ILE A 175 2.55 -18.23 -4.39
N HIS A 176 1.58 -18.27 -3.48
CA HIS A 176 0.89 -19.51 -3.12
C HIS A 176 0.25 -20.15 -4.37
N HIS A 177 -0.48 -19.37 -5.18
CA HIS A 177 -1.04 -19.88 -6.43
C HIS A 177 0.04 -20.42 -7.38
N ALA A 178 1.14 -19.69 -7.56
CA ALA A 178 2.25 -20.13 -8.42
C ALA A 178 2.89 -21.44 -7.94
N GLN A 179 3.14 -21.58 -6.64
CA GLN A 179 3.74 -22.80 -6.09
C GLN A 179 2.84 -24.03 -6.24
N GLU A 180 1.51 -23.86 -6.22
CA GLU A 180 0.58 -24.97 -6.45
C GLU A 180 0.46 -25.34 -7.95
N ASN A 181 0.39 -24.33 -8.82
CA ASN A 181 -0.01 -24.52 -10.22
C ASN A 181 1.16 -24.50 -11.22
N HIS A 182 2.32 -24.02 -10.80
CA HIS A 182 3.52 -23.85 -11.63
C HIS A 182 4.78 -24.28 -10.86
N LYS A 183 4.72 -25.48 -10.25
CA LYS A 183 5.78 -26.05 -9.41
C LYS A 183 7.16 -25.96 -10.07
N GLY A 184 8.13 -25.43 -9.33
CA GLY A 184 9.52 -25.31 -9.76
C GLY A 184 9.83 -24.14 -10.69
N LYS A 185 8.82 -23.41 -11.20
CA LYS A 185 9.07 -22.23 -12.04
C LYS A 185 9.48 -21.02 -11.18
N ALA A 186 10.35 -20.19 -11.76
CA ALA A 186 10.71 -18.92 -11.17
C ALA A 186 9.52 -17.95 -11.22
N ILE A 187 9.34 -17.17 -10.16
CA ILE A 187 8.33 -16.11 -10.03
C ILE A 187 9.05 -14.78 -10.18
N LYS A 188 8.60 -13.93 -11.10
CA LYS A 188 9.18 -12.60 -11.33
C LYS A 188 8.14 -11.54 -11.00
N PHE A 189 8.39 -10.77 -9.94
CA PHE A 189 7.64 -9.55 -9.68
C PHE A 189 8.30 -8.38 -10.41
N ILE A 190 7.56 -7.76 -11.32
CA ILE A 190 8.03 -6.65 -12.15
C ILE A 190 7.45 -5.36 -11.55
N VAL A 191 8.32 -4.50 -11.01
CA VAL A 191 7.91 -3.35 -10.19
C VAL A 191 8.63 -2.08 -10.63
N PRO A 192 7.93 -0.95 -10.85
CA PRO A 192 8.57 0.33 -11.09
C PRO A 192 9.50 0.75 -9.95
N PRO A 193 10.70 1.29 -10.22
CA PRO A 193 11.60 1.77 -9.18
C PRO A 193 11.05 3.02 -8.46
N ASN A 194 10.16 3.77 -9.12
CA ASN A 194 9.50 4.97 -8.61
C ASN A 194 8.11 4.72 -7.99
N CYS A 195 7.64 3.46 -7.89
CA CYS A 195 6.36 3.16 -7.24
C CYS A 195 6.39 3.59 -5.77
N TYR A 196 5.23 3.58 -5.11
CA TYR A 196 5.18 3.83 -3.66
C TYR A 196 6.23 2.98 -2.91
N GLY A 197 7.06 3.61 -2.08
CA GLY A 197 8.24 2.95 -1.50
C GLY A 197 7.91 1.69 -0.68
N GLY A 198 6.72 1.61 -0.08
CA GLY A 198 6.27 0.40 0.62
C GLY A 198 6.02 -0.78 -0.31
N THR A 199 5.64 -0.54 -1.56
CA THR A 199 5.34 -1.56 -2.56
C THR A 199 6.59 -2.33 -2.97
N ASN A 200 7.66 -1.59 -3.30
CA ASN A 200 8.94 -2.16 -3.70
C ASN A 200 9.60 -2.92 -2.53
N ASP A 201 9.59 -2.31 -1.34
CA ASP A 201 10.12 -2.92 -0.11
C ASP A 201 9.43 -4.25 0.23
N GLN A 202 8.10 -4.31 0.22
CA GLN A 202 7.36 -5.55 0.43
C GLN A 202 7.74 -6.65 -0.56
N ALA A 203 7.78 -6.32 -1.86
CA ALA A 203 8.11 -7.29 -2.90
C ALA A 203 9.50 -7.89 -2.67
N ARG A 204 10.50 -7.05 -2.34
CA ARG A 204 11.87 -7.51 -2.07
C ARG A 204 11.98 -8.32 -0.78
N ARG A 205 11.26 -7.95 0.28
CA ARG A 205 11.26 -8.69 1.56
C ARG A 205 10.62 -10.06 1.43
N VAL A 206 9.58 -10.19 0.60
CA VAL A 206 8.98 -11.49 0.27
C VAL A 206 9.94 -12.33 -0.58
N ALA A 207 10.55 -11.72 -1.60
CA ALA A 207 11.52 -12.41 -2.46
C ALA A 207 12.75 -12.93 -1.67
N ALA A 208 13.24 -12.18 -0.69
CA ALA A 208 14.36 -12.60 0.15
C ALA A 208 14.10 -13.89 0.96
N CYS A 209 12.84 -14.31 1.11
CA CYS A 209 12.48 -15.53 1.83
C CYS A 209 12.47 -16.79 0.92
N LEU A 210 12.47 -16.62 -0.40
CA LEU A 210 12.16 -17.69 -1.35
C LEU A 210 13.11 -17.65 -2.55
N ASP A 211 13.92 -18.69 -2.71
CA ASP A 211 14.95 -18.78 -3.75
C ASP A 211 14.39 -18.68 -5.18
N ASN A 212 13.13 -19.06 -5.40
CA ASN A 212 12.48 -19.03 -6.69
C ASN A 212 11.71 -17.73 -6.98
N VAL A 213 11.80 -16.71 -6.13
CA VAL A 213 11.12 -15.42 -6.30
C VAL A 213 12.16 -14.32 -6.52
N GLU A 214 12.00 -13.55 -7.60
CA GLU A 214 12.87 -12.41 -7.93
C GLU A 214 12.04 -11.14 -8.16
N VAL A 215 12.57 -9.99 -7.76
CA VAL A 215 12.04 -8.67 -8.11
C VAL A 215 12.88 -8.06 -9.22
N MET A 216 12.23 -7.73 -10.33
CA MET A 216 12.81 -7.05 -11.49
C MET A 216 12.27 -5.62 -11.59
N ASP A 217 13.15 -4.67 -11.88
CA ASP A 217 12.73 -3.28 -12.04
C ASP A 217 12.00 -3.08 -13.39
N LEU A 218 10.89 -2.36 -13.37
CA LEU A 218 10.17 -1.93 -14.57
C LEU A 218 10.61 -0.49 -14.95
N PRO A 219 11.37 -0.29 -16.03
CA PRO A 219 11.88 1.03 -16.36
C PRO A 219 10.77 1.91 -16.96
N VAL A 220 10.05 2.65 -16.12
CA VAL A 220 8.99 3.61 -16.52
C VAL A 220 9.37 5.07 -16.32
N ASP A 221 10.55 5.34 -15.77
CA ASP A 221 11.07 6.70 -15.57
C ASP A 221 11.76 7.28 -16.80
N GLY A 222 11.92 8.62 -16.81
CA GLY A 222 12.72 9.34 -17.81
C GLY A 222 12.11 9.39 -19.21
N GLY A 223 10.78 9.38 -19.32
CA GLY A 223 10.06 9.42 -20.61
C GLY A 223 9.94 8.07 -21.31
N LYS A 224 10.18 6.96 -20.59
CA LYS A 224 9.99 5.61 -21.13
C LYS A 224 8.53 5.19 -21.06
N ASP A 225 7.99 4.80 -22.21
CA ASP A 225 6.62 4.31 -22.34
C ASP A 225 6.41 2.99 -21.56
N MET A 226 5.43 2.98 -20.64
CA MET A 226 5.13 1.83 -19.79
C MET A 226 4.83 0.57 -20.61
N ALA A 227 4.01 0.69 -21.66
CA ALA A 227 3.66 -0.46 -22.50
C ALA A 227 4.88 -1.06 -23.21
N GLN A 228 5.78 -0.22 -23.75
CA GLN A 228 7.03 -0.68 -24.35
C GLN A 228 7.93 -1.39 -23.34
N SER A 229 8.11 -0.82 -22.15
CA SER A 229 8.94 -1.42 -21.10
C SER A 229 8.39 -2.77 -20.64
N ILE A 230 7.06 -2.87 -20.46
CA ILE A 230 6.39 -4.15 -20.17
C ILE A 230 6.65 -5.16 -21.29
N ASN A 231 6.58 -4.75 -22.55
CA ASN A 231 6.79 -5.67 -23.67
C ASN A 231 8.20 -6.28 -23.67
N VAL A 232 9.23 -5.46 -23.45
CA VAL A 232 10.62 -5.91 -23.38
C VAL A 232 10.82 -6.91 -22.24
N VAL A 233 10.34 -6.57 -21.05
CA VAL A 233 10.51 -7.41 -19.86
C VAL A 233 9.75 -8.73 -20.01
N LEU A 234 8.51 -8.71 -20.51
CA LEU A 234 7.74 -9.93 -20.73
C LEU A 234 8.35 -10.85 -21.80
N ASN A 235 8.99 -10.29 -22.83
CA ASN A 235 9.70 -11.11 -23.81
C ASN A 235 10.91 -11.82 -23.19
N LYS A 236 11.64 -11.15 -22.29
CA LYS A 236 12.74 -11.76 -21.53
C LYS A 236 12.24 -12.88 -20.62
N ILE A 237 11.23 -12.59 -19.80
CA ILE A 237 10.65 -13.55 -18.84
C ILE A 237 10.06 -14.77 -19.54
N ALA A 238 9.41 -14.57 -20.70
CA ALA A 238 8.90 -15.68 -21.50
C ALA A 238 10.02 -16.65 -21.90
N LYS A 239 11.21 -16.15 -22.29
CA LYS A 239 12.35 -17.01 -22.65
C LYS A 239 12.90 -17.80 -21.47
N GLU A 240 12.76 -17.28 -20.25
CA GLU A 240 13.12 -17.98 -19.00
C GLU A 240 12.04 -18.97 -18.53
N ASP A 241 10.90 -19.04 -19.23
CA ASP A 241 9.71 -19.82 -18.83
C ASP A 241 9.27 -19.54 -17.38
N ALA A 242 9.38 -18.27 -16.98
CA ALA A 242 9.06 -17.80 -15.64
C ALA A 242 7.66 -17.15 -15.57
N ILE A 243 7.12 -17.03 -14.36
CA ILE A 243 5.78 -16.51 -14.08
C ILE A 243 5.85 -14.98 -13.91
N PRO A 244 5.19 -14.18 -14.76
CA PRO A 244 5.25 -12.72 -14.67
C PRO A 244 4.11 -12.14 -13.83
N TYR A 245 4.45 -11.40 -12.78
CA TYR A 245 3.52 -10.60 -11.98
C TYR A 245 3.92 -9.12 -12.02
N ILE A 246 3.13 -8.30 -12.69
CA ILE A 246 3.48 -6.90 -12.99
C ILE A 246 2.69 -5.99 -12.07
N ILE A 247 3.38 -5.12 -11.33
CA ILE A 247 2.73 -4.06 -10.55
C ILE A 247 2.90 -2.76 -11.31
N ALA A 248 1.83 -2.01 -11.50
CA ALA A 248 1.87 -0.68 -12.10
C ALA A 248 0.87 0.25 -11.43
N GLU A 249 1.13 1.55 -11.50
CA GLU A 249 0.24 2.60 -11.01
C GLU A 249 -0.22 3.43 -12.21
N ILE A 250 -1.53 3.67 -12.32
CA ILE A 250 -2.09 4.54 -13.37
C ILE A 250 -3.10 5.50 -12.73
N PRO A 251 -2.87 6.83 -12.82
CA PRO A 251 -1.68 7.51 -13.35
C PRO A 251 -0.41 7.27 -12.52
N THR A 252 0.78 7.47 -13.10
CA THR A 252 2.06 7.26 -12.39
C THR A 252 2.31 8.33 -11.31
N ASN A 253 2.98 7.97 -10.20
CA ASN A 253 3.47 8.93 -9.20
C ASN A 253 4.92 9.35 -9.50
N PRO A 254 5.35 10.61 -9.33
CA PRO A 254 4.57 11.82 -9.02
C PRO A 254 4.10 12.61 -10.26
N ARG A 255 4.34 12.08 -11.46
CA ARG A 255 4.16 12.81 -12.73
C ARG A 255 2.75 12.75 -13.32
N LEU A 256 1.89 11.87 -12.80
CA LEU A 256 0.50 11.68 -13.21
C LEU A 256 0.34 11.32 -14.69
N GLU A 257 1.30 10.55 -15.22
CA GLU A 257 1.27 10.12 -16.61
C GLU A 257 0.31 8.94 -16.78
N VAL A 258 -0.44 8.95 -17.88
CA VAL A 258 -1.32 7.86 -18.29
C VAL A 258 -0.76 7.24 -19.56
N THR A 259 -0.39 5.97 -19.48
CA THR A 259 0.09 5.21 -20.65
C THR A 259 -1.02 5.03 -21.70
N ASP A 260 -0.63 4.81 -22.96
CA ASP A 260 -1.58 4.38 -24.00
C ASP A 260 -2.22 3.03 -23.59
N LEU A 261 -3.51 3.07 -23.25
CA LEU A 261 -4.25 1.92 -22.74
C LEU A 261 -4.51 0.85 -23.81
N ILE A 262 -4.60 1.23 -25.10
CA ILE A 262 -4.78 0.30 -26.21
C ILE A 262 -3.48 -0.46 -26.45
N LYS A 263 -2.35 0.25 -26.45
CA LYS A 263 -1.02 -0.35 -26.55
C LYS A 263 -0.71 -1.23 -25.35
N LEU A 264 -1.05 -0.78 -24.14
CA LEU A 264 -0.91 -1.57 -22.92
C LEU A 264 -1.72 -2.88 -23.02
N LYS A 265 -3.00 -2.79 -23.44
CA LYS A 265 -3.86 -3.97 -23.64
C LYS A 265 -3.25 -4.95 -24.63
N SER A 266 -2.76 -4.46 -25.76
CA SER A 266 -2.11 -5.27 -26.79
C SER A 266 -0.89 -6.02 -26.24
N VAL A 267 -0.01 -5.33 -25.51
CA VAL A 267 1.20 -5.93 -24.92
C VAL A 267 0.87 -6.98 -23.87
N LEU A 268 -0.09 -6.70 -22.98
CA LEU A 268 -0.50 -7.62 -21.92
C LEU A 268 -1.23 -8.86 -22.47
N SER A 269 -1.92 -8.73 -23.60
CA SER A 269 -2.67 -9.82 -24.24
C SER A 269 -1.84 -10.64 -25.23
N ALA A 270 -0.61 -10.20 -25.55
CA ALA A 270 0.23 -10.85 -26.55
C ALA A 270 0.69 -12.25 -26.10
N THR A 271 0.40 -13.27 -26.93
CA THR A 271 0.93 -14.62 -26.76
C THR A 271 2.43 -14.62 -26.99
N ARG A 272 3.18 -15.13 -26.02
CA ARG A 272 4.65 -15.24 -26.08
C ARG A 272 5.09 -16.70 -26.09
N LYS A 273 6.30 -16.95 -26.58
CA LYS A 273 6.89 -18.29 -26.64
C LYS A 273 8.16 -18.40 -25.81
N THR A 274 8.29 -19.53 -25.11
CA THR A 274 9.49 -19.89 -24.35
C THR A 274 10.70 -20.10 -25.27
N ALA A 275 11.87 -20.36 -24.68
CA ALA A 275 13.05 -20.77 -25.45
C ALA A 275 12.84 -22.10 -26.20
N THR A 276 11.99 -22.99 -25.68
CA THR A 276 11.64 -24.28 -26.29
C THR A 276 10.51 -24.18 -27.31
N GLY A 277 9.88 -23.01 -27.46
CA GLY A 277 8.80 -22.77 -28.42
C GLY A 277 7.38 -23.02 -27.89
N GLU A 278 7.25 -23.43 -26.63
CA GLU A 278 5.97 -23.57 -25.92
C GLU A 278 5.32 -22.21 -25.65
N ILE A 279 4.00 -22.20 -25.41
CA ILE A 279 3.29 -20.97 -25.02
C ILE A 279 3.73 -20.61 -23.60
N ALA A 280 4.30 -19.41 -23.45
CA ALA A 280 4.71 -18.89 -22.15
C ALA A 280 3.49 -18.51 -21.29
N ILE A 281 3.66 -18.52 -19.98
CA ILE A 281 2.63 -18.13 -19.01
C ILE A 281 2.29 -16.65 -19.20
N ASP A 282 0.99 -16.34 -19.36
CA ASP A 282 0.54 -14.95 -19.48
C ASP A 282 0.74 -14.17 -18.15
N PRO A 283 0.91 -12.85 -18.20
CA PRO A 283 1.14 -12.08 -16.98
C PRO A 283 -0.14 -11.92 -16.14
N VAL A 284 0.03 -11.76 -14.83
CA VAL A 284 -0.99 -11.11 -13.98
C VAL A 284 -0.61 -9.64 -13.81
N PHE A 285 -1.52 -8.75 -14.19
CA PHE A 285 -1.36 -7.30 -14.07
C PHE A 285 -2.02 -6.82 -12.77
N ILE A 286 -1.25 -6.18 -11.90
CA ILE A 286 -1.65 -5.69 -10.58
C ILE A 286 -1.63 -4.18 -10.67
N LEU A 287 -2.81 -3.59 -10.75
CA LEU A 287 -3.00 -2.17 -10.97
C LEU A 287 -3.29 -1.45 -9.66
N ASP A 288 -2.41 -0.54 -9.27
CA ASP A 288 -2.69 0.46 -8.25
C ASP A 288 -3.55 1.59 -8.87
N GLN A 289 -4.80 1.67 -8.45
CA GLN A 289 -5.77 2.69 -8.87
C GLN A 289 -5.97 3.79 -7.83
N THR A 290 -5.07 3.91 -6.86
CA THR A 290 -5.25 4.78 -5.70
C THR A 290 -5.53 6.23 -6.11
N PHE A 291 -4.94 6.76 -7.19
CA PHE A 291 -5.20 8.13 -7.66
C PHE A 291 -6.54 8.30 -8.37
N CYS A 292 -7.02 7.29 -9.08
CA CYS A 292 -8.25 7.32 -9.86
C CYS A 292 -9.09 6.06 -9.61
N PRO A 293 -9.61 5.87 -8.38
CA PRO A 293 -10.38 4.67 -8.03
C PRO A 293 -11.76 4.63 -8.71
N ASN A 294 -12.17 5.73 -9.35
CA ASN A 294 -13.40 5.89 -10.11
C ASN A 294 -13.30 5.43 -11.57
N VAL A 295 -12.09 5.21 -12.10
CA VAL A 295 -11.91 4.76 -13.49
C VAL A 295 -12.18 3.25 -13.55
N HIS A 296 -13.04 2.85 -14.47
CA HIS A 296 -13.36 1.44 -14.68
C HIS A 296 -12.33 0.81 -15.62
N PHE A 297 -11.61 -0.21 -15.14
CA PHE A 297 -10.68 -0.99 -15.96
C PHE A 297 -11.08 -2.47 -16.07
N LEU A 298 -11.79 -2.99 -15.06
CA LEU A 298 -11.97 -4.43 -14.82
C LEU A 298 -13.40 -4.93 -15.06
N GLY A 299 -14.36 -4.02 -15.29
CA GLY A 299 -15.74 -4.37 -15.59
C GLY A 299 -15.89 -5.19 -16.87
N GLU A 300 -17.09 -5.68 -17.14
CA GLU A 300 -17.37 -6.35 -18.42
C GLU A 300 -17.13 -5.36 -19.58
N ASP A 301 -16.51 -5.84 -20.66
CA ASP A 301 -16.11 -5.06 -21.83
C ASP A 301 -15.11 -3.91 -21.60
N GLU A 302 -14.68 -3.67 -20.36
CA GLU A 302 -13.66 -2.67 -20.03
C GLU A 302 -12.28 -3.05 -20.57
N ILE A 303 -11.37 -2.08 -20.64
CA ILE A 303 -10.09 -2.22 -21.36
C ILE A 303 -9.22 -3.38 -20.85
N LEU A 304 -9.26 -3.72 -19.55
CA LEU A 304 -8.49 -4.82 -18.95
C LEU A 304 -9.35 -6.05 -18.64
N SER A 305 -10.61 -6.11 -19.07
CA SER A 305 -11.54 -7.23 -18.82
C SER A 305 -11.02 -8.61 -19.26
N THR A 306 -10.22 -8.64 -20.33
CA THR A 306 -9.70 -9.86 -20.97
C THR A 306 -8.29 -10.28 -20.54
N ILE A 307 -7.62 -9.43 -19.74
CA ILE A 307 -6.25 -9.65 -19.22
C ILE A 307 -6.36 -10.13 -17.78
N ARG A 308 -5.51 -11.03 -17.30
CA ARG A 308 -5.54 -11.38 -15.87
C ARG A 308 -5.16 -10.17 -15.02
N THR A 309 -6.12 -9.54 -14.36
CA THR A 309 -5.96 -8.24 -13.72
C THR A 309 -6.57 -8.20 -12.31
N ILE A 310 -5.78 -7.68 -11.38
CA ILE A 310 -6.19 -7.32 -10.01
C ILE A 310 -6.02 -5.81 -9.88
N SER A 311 -7.06 -5.10 -9.45
CA SER A 311 -6.95 -3.69 -9.08
C SER A 311 -6.96 -3.56 -7.57
N TYR A 312 -6.11 -2.70 -7.02
CA TYR A 312 -6.15 -2.35 -5.61
C TYR A 312 -6.09 -0.84 -5.39
N VAL A 313 -6.64 -0.42 -4.24
CA VAL A 313 -6.74 0.99 -3.86
C VAL A 313 -6.41 1.14 -2.38
N SER A 314 -5.61 2.15 -2.04
CA SER A 314 -5.43 2.55 -0.65
C SER A 314 -6.67 3.26 -0.14
N GLY A 315 -7.33 2.62 0.81
CA GLY A 315 -8.53 3.13 1.48
C GLY A 315 -8.27 4.35 2.36
N SER A 316 -7.01 4.63 2.72
CA SER A 316 -6.61 5.84 3.48
C SER A 316 -6.79 7.17 2.73
N LYS A 317 -7.09 7.10 1.43
CA LYS A 317 -7.26 8.25 0.54
C LYS A 317 -8.74 8.57 0.38
N PHE A 318 -9.21 8.67 -0.87
CA PHE A 318 -10.62 8.91 -1.18
C PHE A 318 -11.60 7.95 -0.52
N PRO A 319 -11.35 6.63 -0.39
CA PRO A 319 -12.35 5.72 0.17
C PRO A 319 -12.78 6.07 1.59
N SER A 320 -11.85 6.34 2.51
CA SER A 320 -12.17 6.76 3.89
C SER A 320 -12.26 8.28 4.07
N GLY A 321 -11.89 9.07 3.06
CA GLY A 321 -11.75 10.51 3.21
C GLY A 321 -10.64 10.90 4.19
N GLY A 322 -9.68 10.01 4.46
CA GLY A 322 -8.61 10.23 5.43
C GLY A 322 -8.95 9.92 6.88
N GLN A 323 -10.12 9.33 7.15
CA GLN A 323 -10.57 9.09 8.52
C GLN A 323 -10.02 7.79 9.14
N CYS A 324 -9.57 6.85 8.31
CA CYS A 324 -8.88 5.64 8.75
C CYS A 324 -7.94 5.12 7.68
N THR A 325 -7.00 4.26 8.07
CA THR A 325 -6.35 3.37 7.11
C THR A 325 -7.34 2.31 6.66
N ALA A 326 -7.26 1.93 5.40
CA ALA A 326 -7.97 0.80 4.82
C ALA A 326 -7.34 0.49 3.47
N GLY A 327 -7.77 -0.58 2.82
CA GLY A 327 -7.48 -0.90 1.43
C GLY A 327 -8.55 -1.83 0.88
N TYR A 328 -8.70 -1.87 -0.43
CA TYR A 328 -9.46 -2.94 -1.08
C TYR A 328 -8.81 -3.40 -2.36
N CYS A 329 -9.15 -4.62 -2.79
CA CYS A 329 -8.88 -5.07 -4.15
C CYS A 329 -10.12 -5.70 -4.80
N VAL A 330 -10.17 -5.60 -6.12
CA VAL A 330 -11.16 -6.22 -7.00
C VAL A 330 -10.46 -6.91 -8.16
N THR A 331 -11.12 -7.88 -8.77
CA THR A 331 -10.62 -8.56 -9.96
C THR A 331 -11.64 -8.48 -11.08
N ASN A 332 -11.19 -8.61 -12.32
CA ASN A 332 -12.11 -9.00 -13.38
C ASN A 332 -12.49 -10.48 -13.23
N LYS A 333 -13.49 -10.91 -13.99
CA LYS A 333 -13.99 -12.30 -13.97
C LYS A 333 -12.91 -13.33 -14.30
N LYS A 334 -11.98 -13.01 -15.20
CA LYS A 334 -10.86 -13.89 -15.59
C LYS A 334 -9.90 -14.20 -14.44
N THR A 335 -9.86 -13.36 -13.41
CA THR A 335 -8.86 -13.41 -12.32
C THR A 335 -9.49 -13.72 -10.95
N GLU A 336 -10.80 -13.90 -10.90
CA GLU A 336 -11.57 -14.12 -9.66
C GLU A 336 -11.06 -15.30 -8.83
N TYR A 337 -10.57 -16.36 -9.47
CA TYR A 337 -10.04 -17.55 -8.79
C TYR A 337 -8.87 -17.23 -7.84
N LEU A 338 -8.13 -16.14 -8.06
CA LEU A 338 -7.02 -15.71 -7.19
C LEU A 338 -7.51 -15.10 -5.88
N MET A 339 -8.74 -14.57 -5.83
CA MET A 339 -9.28 -13.90 -4.65
C MET A 339 -9.33 -14.81 -3.43
N LYS A 340 -9.59 -16.11 -3.62
CA LYS A 340 -9.55 -17.09 -2.52
C LYS A 340 -8.17 -17.15 -1.86
N LYS A 341 -7.10 -17.21 -2.66
CA LYS A 341 -5.73 -17.25 -2.12
C LYS A 341 -5.34 -15.93 -1.45
N ILE A 342 -5.74 -14.80 -2.03
CA ILE A 342 -5.50 -13.48 -1.45
C ILE A 342 -6.20 -13.35 -0.09
N GLU A 343 -7.46 -13.77 0.01
CA GLU A 343 -8.21 -13.75 1.27
C GLU A 343 -7.59 -14.65 2.35
N MET A 344 -7.11 -15.84 1.97
CA MET A 344 -6.39 -16.73 2.89
C MET A 344 -5.19 -16.02 3.53
N HIS A 345 -4.41 -15.25 2.77
CA HIS A 345 -3.26 -14.53 3.31
C HIS A 345 -3.61 -13.23 4.03
N LEU A 346 -4.73 -12.59 3.71
CA LEU A 346 -5.29 -11.53 4.55
C LEU A 346 -5.61 -12.07 5.95
N ARG A 347 -6.22 -13.26 6.04
CA ARG A 347 -6.50 -13.92 7.32
C ARG A 347 -5.22 -14.33 8.03
N LEU A 348 -4.28 -15.00 7.35
CA LEU A 348 -3.00 -15.44 7.93
C LEU A 348 -2.24 -14.29 8.62
N CYS A 349 -2.29 -13.10 8.02
CA CYS A 349 -1.59 -11.92 8.51
C CYS A 349 -2.43 -11.05 9.47
N ASP A 350 -3.66 -11.44 9.79
CA ASP A 350 -4.63 -10.65 10.56
C ASP A 350 -4.80 -9.22 10.00
N ASN A 351 -4.97 -9.16 8.67
CA ASN A 351 -4.90 -7.94 7.87
C ASN A 351 -6.24 -7.52 7.26
N GLN A 352 -7.33 -8.18 7.64
CA GLN A 352 -8.69 -7.78 7.24
C GLN A 352 -9.06 -6.43 7.87
N ALA A 353 -9.92 -5.67 7.21
CA ALA A 353 -10.40 -4.42 7.80
C ALA A 353 -11.17 -4.68 9.10
N THR A 354 -10.89 -3.88 10.13
CA THR A 354 -11.58 -3.94 11.41
C THR A 354 -13.00 -3.38 11.31
N ASP A 355 -13.86 -3.70 12.28
CA ASP A 355 -15.24 -3.20 12.32
C ASP A 355 -15.31 -1.67 12.27
N PHE A 356 -14.39 -0.98 12.95
CA PHE A 356 -14.28 0.47 12.91
C PHE A 356 -13.92 1.00 11.52
N GLN A 357 -13.01 0.33 10.82
CA GLN A 357 -12.65 0.69 9.44
C GLN A 357 -13.83 0.46 8.49
N ILE A 358 -14.55 -0.66 8.65
CA ILE A 358 -15.75 -0.98 7.87
C ILE A 358 -16.86 0.06 8.11
N GLU A 359 -17.08 0.51 9.34
CA GLU A 359 -18.05 1.57 9.65
C GLU A 359 -17.71 2.89 8.94
N ILE A 360 -16.44 3.31 9.00
CA ILE A 360 -15.98 4.52 8.30
C ILE A 360 -16.15 4.37 6.79
N LEU A 361 -15.74 3.24 6.21
CA LEU A 361 -15.87 3.00 4.78
C LEU A 361 -17.34 3.00 4.35
N ALA A 362 -18.25 2.38 5.11
CA ALA A 362 -19.67 2.36 4.83
C ALA A 362 -20.26 3.78 4.77
N LYS A 363 -19.78 4.68 5.63
CA LYS A 363 -20.17 6.10 5.64
C LYS A 363 -19.61 6.89 4.44
N GLN A 364 -18.37 6.60 4.03
CA GLN A 364 -17.61 7.48 3.14
C GLN A 364 -17.65 7.04 1.66
N LEU A 365 -17.70 5.74 1.38
CA LEU A 365 -17.72 5.20 0.01
C LEU A 365 -18.90 5.70 -0.84
N PRO A 366 -20.14 5.81 -0.33
CA PRO A 366 -21.29 6.23 -1.16
C PRO A 366 -21.11 7.60 -1.82
N SER A 367 -20.40 8.53 -1.17
CA SER A 367 -20.13 9.87 -1.70
C SER A 367 -18.81 9.99 -2.48
N MET A 368 -18.04 8.90 -2.61
CA MET A 368 -16.65 8.96 -3.07
C MET A 368 -16.51 9.53 -4.48
N LYS A 369 -17.34 9.08 -5.44
CA LYS A 369 -17.31 9.59 -6.82
C LYS A 369 -17.58 11.10 -6.88
N GLN A 370 -18.53 11.60 -6.09
CA GLN A 370 -18.84 13.03 -5.99
C GLN A 370 -17.65 13.81 -5.40
N ARG A 371 -17.07 13.32 -4.30
CA ARG A 371 -15.90 13.95 -3.66
C ARG A 371 -14.67 14.02 -4.57
N ILE A 372 -14.44 12.99 -5.40
CA ILE A 372 -13.37 13.00 -6.42
C ILE A 372 -13.62 14.11 -7.43
N ASN A 373 -14.84 14.20 -7.96
CA ASN A 373 -15.20 15.22 -8.95
C ASN A 373 -15.06 16.64 -8.40
N ASP A 374 -15.55 16.89 -7.18
CA ASP A 374 -15.48 18.23 -6.57
C ASP A 374 -14.04 18.63 -6.24
N ALA A 375 -13.24 17.69 -5.73
CA ALA A 375 -11.82 17.93 -5.51
C ALA A 375 -11.06 18.18 -6.82
N TYR A 376 -11.38 17.45 -7.90
CA TYR A 376 -10.81 17.67 -9.23
C TYR A 376 -11.14 19.06 -9.77
N LYS A 377 -12.38 19.56 -9.60
CA LYS A 377 -12.76 20.92 -10.01
C LYS A 377 -11.91 21.97 -9.32
N ASN A 378 -11.79 21.89 -7.99
CA ASN A 378 -10.91 22.78 -7.22
C ASN A 378 -9.45 22.70 -7.71
N THR A 379 -8.98 21.48 -7.97
CA THR A 379 -7.62 21.23 -8.49
C THR A 379 -7.40 21.87 -9.84
N ARG A 380 -8.31 21.66 -10.81
CA ARG A 380 -8.22 22.23 -12.16
C ARG A 380 -8.24 23.75 -12.13
N GLU A 381 -9.15 24.32 -11.33
CA GLU A 381 -9.29 25.76 -11.21
C GLU A 381 -8.02 26.39 -10.60
N PHE A 382 -7.43 25.75 -9.58
CA PHE A 382 -6.18 26.22 -9.01
C PHE A 382 -5.00 26.10 -9.98
N VAL A 383 -4.90 24.98 -10.72
CA VAL A 383 -3.89 24.79 -11.76
C VAL A 383 -3.99 25.86 -12.85
N ASN A 384 -5.20 26.18 -13.31
CA ASN A 384 -5.42 27.22 -14.31
C ASN A 384 -4.98 28.59 -13.77
N PHE A 385 -5.35 28.92 -12.53
CA PHE A 385 -4.93 30.15 -11.87
C PHE A 385 -3.40 30.27 -11.76
N ILE A 386 -2.70 29.18 -11.42
CA ILE A 386 -1.23 29.17 -11.36
C ILE A 386 -0.63 29.37 -12.75
N ASN A 387 -1.17 28.75 -13.80
CA ASN A 387 -0.70 28.96 -15.18
C ASN A 387 -0.84 30.42 -15.62
N ASP A 388 -1.92 31.08 -15.22
CA ASP A 388 -2.16 32.49 -15.56
C ASP A 388 -1.25 33.45 -14.76
N THR A 389 -1.01 33.14 -13.48
CA THR A 389 -0.30 34.02 -12.55
C THR A 389 1.22 33.81 -12.57
N LEU A 390 1.66 32.57 -12.82
CA LEU A 390 3.07 32.17 -12.86
C LEU A 390 3.34 31.27 -14.09
N PRO A 391 3.29 31.82 -15.31
CA PRO A 391 3.41 31.05 -16.56
C PRO A 391 4.77 30.35 -16.74
N GLU A 392 5.80 30.78 -15.99
CA GLU A 392 7.11 30.14 -16.01
C GLU A 392 7.17 28.83 -15.19
N ALA A 393 6.21 28.59 -14.31
CA ALA A 393 6.13 27.35 -13.55
C ALA A 393 5.69 26.20 -14.45
N LYS A 394 6.26 25.01 -14.24
CA LYS A 394 5.83 23.80 -14.95
C LYS A 394 4.90 23.00 -14.05
N ILE A 395 3.74 22.65 -14.58
CA ILE A 395 2.74 21.85 -13.86
C ILE A 395 2.58 20.50 -14.54
N ASN A 396 2.76 19.43 -13.76
CA ASN A 396 2.37 18.09 -14.16
C ASN A 396 0.97 17.81 -13.63
N PHE A 397 -0.01 17.85 -14.53
CA PHE A 397 -1.40 17.53 -14.25
C PHE A 397 -2.03 16.85 -15.46
N VAL A 398 -3.07 16.05 -15.25
CA VAL A 398 -3.76 15.36 -16.33
C VAL A 398 -4.33 16.35 -17.35
N SER A 399 -4.33 15.98 -18.63
CA SER A 399 -4.96 16.79 -19.68
C SER A 399 -6.49 16.77 -19.56
N GLU A 400 -7.16 17.74 -20.16
CA GLU A 400 -8.63 17.73 -20.25
C GLU A 400 -9.17 16.53 -21.02
N GLU A 401 -8.42 16.04 -22.01
CA GLU A 401 -8.79 14.83 -22.76
C GLU A 401 -8.81 13.59 -21.85
N LEU A 402 -7.80 13.44 -20.99
CA LEU A 402 -7.76 12.36 -20.01
C LEU A 402 -8.84 12.52 -18.94
N ALA A 403 -9.12 13.75 -18.52
CA ALA A 403 -10.21 14.02 -17.58
C ALA A 403 -11.59 13.62 -18.16
N LYS A 404 -11.83 13.87 -19.45
CA LYS A 404 -13.04 13.40 -20.16
C LYS A 404 -13.15 11.87 -20.20
N LYS A 405 -12.02 11.17 -20.13
CA LYS A 405 -11.95 9.70 -20.01
C LYS A 405 -12.07 9.21 -18.55
N GLY A 406 -12.35 10.10 -17.59
CA GLY A 406 -12.57 9.78 -16.18
C GLY A 406 -11.32 9.88 -15.29
N PHE A 407 -10.15 10.20 -15.84
CA PHE A 407 -8.93 10.42 -15.06
C PHE A 407 -8.97 11.80 -14.41
N THR A 408 -9.58 11.87 -13.23
CA THR A 408 -9.79 13.12 -12.47
C THR A 408 -9.10 13.07 -11.11
N PRO A 409 -7.75 12.99 -11.05
CA PRO A 409 -7.03 13.07 -9.80
C PRO A 409 -7.17 14.46 -9.18
N SER A 410 -7.16 14.54 -7.84
CA SER A 410 -7.16 15.83 -7.11
C SER A 410 -5.76 16.24 -6.65
N VAL A 411 -4.76 15.91 -7.45
CA VAL A 411 -3.35 16.17 -7.18
C VAL A 411 -2.67 16.67 -8.44
N PHE A 412 -1.70 17.56 -8.29
CA PHE A 412 -0.78 17.97 -9.34
C PHE A 412 0.62 18.15 -8.75
N SER A 413 1.63 18.18 -9.61
CA SER A 413 2.99 18.55 -9.23
C SER A 413 3.38 19.89 -9.87
N LEU A 414 4.04 20.74 -9.09
CA LEU A 414 4.45 22.10 -9.41
C LEU A 414 5.97 22.21 -9.32
N ASP A 415 6.61 22.50 -10.44
CA ASP A 415 8.03 22.81 -10.58
C ASP A 415 8.17 24.32 -10.74
N LEU A 416 8.69 24.97 -9.69
CA LEU A 416 8.80 26.42 -9.61
C LEU A 416 9.98 26.94 -10.45
N PRO A 417 9.88 28.16 -11.02
CA PRO A 417 10.96 28.77 -11.76
C PRO A 417 12.19 28.94 -10.87
N THR A 418 13.38 28.80 -11.46
CA THR A 418 14.65 28.79 -10.73
C THR A 418 15.69 29.75 -11.30
N LYS A 419 16.56 30.24 -10.41
CA LYS A 419 17.65 31.19 -10.68
C LYS A 419 18.99 30.55 -10.30
N GLY A 420 20.04 30.83 -11.06
CA GLY A 420 21.40 30.31 -10.81
C GLY A 420 22.21 30.13 -12.09
N ASN A 421 23.53 30.21 -11.98
CA ASN A 421 24.49 30.02 -13.09
C ASN A 421 24.89 28.55 -13.26
N SER A 422 24.80 27.74 -12.20
CA SER A 422 25.03 26.29 -12.24
C SER A 422 23.76 25.47 -12.02
N ALA A 423 23.83 24.16 -12.28
CA ALA A 423 22.73 23.24 -11.99
C ALA A 423 22.46 23.14 -10.49
N GLU A 424 23.52 23.15 -9.67
CA GLU A 424 23.45 23.09 -8.22
C GLU A 424 22.82 24.37 -7.63
N GLU A 425 23.19 25.54 -8.15
CA GLU A 425 22.59 26.81 -7.72
C GLU A 425 21.10 26.85 -8.03
N LYS A 426 20.71 26.44 -9.25
CA LYS A 426 19.30 26.33 -9.64
C LYS A 426 18.52 25.33 -8.78
N GLU A 427 19.13 24.19 -8.47
CA GLU A 427 18.49 23.18 -7.64
C GLU A 427 18.33 23.68 -6.18
N SER A 428 19.36 24.31 -5.62
CA SER A 428 19.32 24.91 -4.27
C SER A 428 18.26 26.02 -4.17
N TYR A 429 18.21 26.91 -5.16
CA TYR A 429 17.21 27.98 -5.22
C TYR A 429 15.79 27.40 -5.25
N LYS A 430 15.55 26.42 -6.13
CA LYS A 430 14.24 25.75 -6.25
C LYS A 430 13.82 25.08 -4.94
N ARG A 431 14.73 24.37 -4.26
CA ARG A 431 14.44 23.73 -2.97
C ARG A 431 14.04 24.75 -1.91
N ALA A 432 14.79 25.85 -1.79
CA ALA A 432 14.46 26.94 -0.88
C ALA A 432 13.09 27.56 -1.20
N LEU A 433 12.80 27.74 -2.49
CA LEU A 433 11.56 28.32 -2.98
C LEU A 433 10.34 27.43 -2.71
N ASN A 434 10.46 26.11 -2.93
CA ASN A 434 9.43 25.13 -2.57
C ASN A 434 9.12 25.20 -1.06
N HIS A 435 10.14 25.24 -0.20
CA HIS A 435 9.93 25.38 1.24
C HIS A 435 9.28 26.72 1.61
N LYS A 436 9.69 27.82 0.96
CA LYS A 436 9.08 29.15 1.16
C LYS A 436 7.58 29.11 0.85
N LEU A 437 7.20 28.56 -0.31
CA LEU A 437 5.80 28.42 -0.71
C LEU A 437 5.01 27.59 0.30
N ILE A 438 5.50 26.39 0.64
CA ILE A 438 4.79 25.50 1.58
C ILE A 438 4.63 26.18 2.94
N ASN A 439 5.68 26.83 3.44
CA ASN A 439 5.64 27.53 4.73
C ASN A 439 4.66 28.70 4.71
N LEU A 440 4.57 29.46 3.62
CA LEU A 440 3.57 30.53 3.49
C LEU A 440 2.16 29.95 3.53
N MET A 441 1.88 28.93 2.71
CA MET A 441 0.55 28.32 2.63
C MET A 441 0.06 27.76 3.98
N ILE A 442 0.95 27.12 4.76
CA ILE A 442 0.59 26.59 6.09
C ILE A 442 0.49 27.69 7.17
N THR A 443 1.19 28.80 7.00
CA THR A 443 1.19 29.91 7.98
C THR A 443 -0.05 30.77 7.81
N GLU A 444 -0.40 31.12 6.58
CA GLU A 444 -1.54 31.98 6.26
C GLU A 444 -2.87 31.21 6.27
N ILE A 445 -2.84 29.89 6.04
CA ILE A 445 -4.04 29.04 5.99
C ILE A 445 -3.91 27.82 6.93
N PRO A 446 -3.63 27.99 8.23
CA PRO A 446 -3.26 26.90 9.13
C PRO A 446 -4.36 25.86 9.36
N ASN A 447 -5.62 26.23 9.13
CA ASN A 447 -6.78 25.34 9.30
C ASN A 447 -7.02 24.42 8.09
N GLU A 448 -6.48 24.76 6.91
CA GLU A 448 -6.71 24.02 5.67
C GLU A 448 -5.42 23.49 5.04
N SER A 449 -4.33 24.24 5.12
CA SER A 449 -3.04 23.86 4.53
C SER A 449 -2.18 23.05 5.49
N LYS A 450 -1.65 21.93 5.02
CA LYS A 450 -0.76 21.06 5.81
C LYS A 450 0.44 20.58 5.00
N TYR A 451 1.62 20.59 5.61
CA TYR A 451 2.79 19.89 5.06
C TYR A 451 2.71 18.40 5.46
N CYS A 452 2.10 17.58 4.61
CA CYS A 452 1.86 16.17 4.90
C CYS A 452 1.71 15.33 3.61
N VAL A 453 2.17 14.08 3.67
CA VAL A 453 2.01 13.10 2.59
C VAL A 453 0.59 12.54 2.59
N SER A 454 -0.37 13.29 2.05
CA SER A 454 -1.74 12.80 1.90
C SER A 454 -2.49 13.41 0.71
N TYR A 455 -3.59 12.79 0.32
CA TYR A 455 -4.57 13.29 -0.64
C TYR A 455 -5.90 12.54 -0.48
N GLY A 456 -6.96 13.01 -1.16
CA GLY A 456 -8.29 12.40 -1.10
C GLY A 456 -9.00 12.61 0.24
N GLN A 457 -8.55 13.61 1.00
CA GLN A 457 -9.08 13.96 2.31
C GLN A 457 -10.40 14.74 2.16
N LEU A 458 -11.21 14.80 3.22
CA LEU A 458 -12.50 15.51 3.17
C LEU A 458 -12.37 17.03 3.06
N LYS A 459 -11.29 17.62 3.58
CA LYS A 459 -11.09 19.07 3.62
C LYS A 459 -9.62 19.49 3.58
N GLY A 460 -9.39 20.73 3.15
CA GLY A 460 -8.09 21.40 3.09
C GLY A 460 -7.24 21.11 1.84
N CYS A 461 -5.97 21.51 1.91
CA CYS A 461 -4.94 21.36 0.89
C CYS A 461 -3.66 20.78 1.51
N TYR A 462 -3.08 19.78 0.86
CA TYR A 462 -1.94 19.02 1.38
C TYR A 462 -0.75 19.20 0.47
N TRP A 463 0.32 19.72 1.05
CA TRP A 463 1.56 20.05 0.37
C TRP A 463 2.62 19.02 0.74
N THR A 464 3.44 18.59 -0.21
CA THR A 464 4.62 17.78 0.08
C THR A 464 5.71 17.97 -0.96
N ILE A 465 6.95 17.66 -0.59
CA ILE A 465 8.07 17.52 -1.52
C ILE A 465 8.35 16.01 -1.65
N PRO A 466 8.05 15.36 -2.80
CA PRO A 466 8.23 13.92 -2.96
C PRO A 466 9.66 13.44 -2.66
N ALA A 467 10.68 14.18 -3.10
CA ALA A 467 12.09 13.86 -2.89
C ALA A 467 12.50 13.66 -1.42
N THR A 468 11.89 14.40 -0.49
CA THR A 468 12.17 14.30 0.95
C THR A 468 11.15 13.47 1.72
N SER A 469 10.14 12.90 1.03
CA SER A 469 9.08 12.13 1.65
C SER A 469 8.80 10.80 0.93
N THR A 470 8.01 10.80 -0.14
CA THR A 470 7.58 9.57 -0.82
C THR A 470 8.66 8.87 -1.65
N GLN A 471 9.71 9.59 -2.05
CA GLN A 471 10.86 9.07 -2.80
C GLN A 471 12.07 8.80 -1.88
N GLY A 472 11.84 8.57 -0.58
CA GLY A 472 12.93 8.34 0.39
C GLY A 472 13.82 7.12 0.08
N THR A 473 13.30 6.14 -0.66
CA THR A 473 14.05 4.95 -1.13
C THR A 473 14.59 5.08 -2.56
N THR A 474 14.27 6.18 -3.26
CA THR A 474 14.72 6.48 -4.62
C THR A 474 16.15 7.01 -4.59
N LYS A 475 16.96 6.68 -5.61
CA LYS A 475 18.34 7.20 -5.73
C LYS A 475 18.30 8.72 -5.89
N GLU A 476 19.27 9.42 -5.31
CA GLU A 476 19.26 10.89 -5.25
C GLU A 476 19.14 11.55 -6.64
N GLY A 477 19.80 10.99 -7.66
CA GLY A 477 19.73 11.51 -9.03
C GLY A 477 18.37 11.31 -9.73
N ASP A 478 17.51 10.45 -9.19
CA ASP A 478 16.19 10.13 -9.73
C ASP A 478 15.05 10.80 -8.92
N LYS A 479 15.38 11.60 -7.89
CA LYS A 479 14.39 12.28 -7.05
C LYS A 479 13.88 13.57 -7.71
N ASP A 480 12.57 13.78 -7.65
CA ASP A 480 11.93 14.99 -8.12
C ASP A 480 11.72 15.98 -6.96
N TYR A 481 12.57 17.00 -6.87
CA TYR A 481 12.45 18.11 -5.91
C TYR A 481 11.43 19.15 -6.38
N ILE A 482 10.20 18.69 -6.58
CA ILE A 482 9.03 19.48 -6.97
C ILE A 482 8.02 19.50 -5.82
N THR A 483 7.09 20.44 -5.85
CA THR A 483 5.99 20.48 -4.87
C THR A 483 4.82 19.65 -5.40
N ARG A 484 4.32 18.68 -4.64
CA ARG A 484 3.07 17.98 -4.94
C ARG A 484 1.96 18.55 -4.06
N VAL A 485 0.87 18.96 -4.70
CA VAL A 485 -0.26 19.65 -4.06
C VAL A 485 -1.51 18.81 -4.25
N ALA A 486 -2.20 18.49 -3.15
CA ALA A 486 -3.42 17.71 -3.17
C ALA A 486 -4.59 18.49 -2.56
N LEU A 487 -5.61 18.76 -3.37
CA LEU A 487 -6.78 19.53 -2.98
C LEU A 487 -7.93 18.58 -2.61
N SER A 488 -8.82 19.09 -1.77
CA SER A 488 -9.99 18.39 -1.26
C SER A 488 -11.27 19.04 -1.82
N PRO A 489 -12.44 18.40 -1.67
CA PRO A 489 -13.69 18.98 -2.14
C PRO A 489 -14.17 20.17 -1.29
N ASN A 490 -13.67 20.31 -0.06
CA ASN A 490 -14.08 21.38 0.88
C ASN A 490 -12.86 22.19 1.32
N MET A 491 -12.67 23.35 0.70
CA MET A 491 -11.61 24.31 1.00
C MET A 491 -12.01 25.71 0.49
N ASP A 492 -11.40 26.75 1.04
CA ASP A 492 -11.56 28.13 0.57
C ASP A 492 -10.60 28.39 -0.60
N LEU A 493 -10.98 27.97 -1.80
CA LEU A 493 -10.11 28.07 -2.97
C LEU A 493 -9.63 29.51 -3.26
N GLU A 494 -10.48 30.52 -3.02
CA GLU A 494 -10.13 31.93 -3.26
C GLU A 494 -9.04 32.40 -2.30
N LEU A 495 -9.11 31.99 -1.02
CA LEU A 495 -8.03 32.27 -0.06
C LEU A 495 -6.71 31.62 -0.49
N HIS A 496 -6.73 30.38 -0.98
CA HIS A 496 -5.52 29.71 -1.47
C HIS A 496 -4.93 30.39 -2.71
N LYS A 497 -5.78 30.87 -3.63
CA LYS A 497 -5.33 31.69 -4.78
C LYS A 497 -4.69 32.99 -4.32
N LYS A 498 -5.31 33.69 -3.37
CA LYS A 498 -4.78 34.95 -2.82
C LYS A 498 -3.39 34.75 -2.21
N VAL A 499 -3.22 33.78 -1.31
CA VAL A 499 -1.92 33.52 -0.67
C VAL A 499 -0.87 33.07 -1.70
N PHE A 500 -1.27 32.31 -2.72
CA PHE A 500 -0.37 31.95 -3.81
C PHE A 500 0.05 33.18 -4.64
N LEU A 501 -0.85 34.14 -4.89
CA LEU A 501 -0.52 35.40 -5.55
C LEU A 501 0.48 36.21 -4.73
N ASP A 502 0.24 36.33 -3.42
CA ASP A 502 1.17 37.01 -2.49
C ASP A 502 2.58 36.37 -2.58
N PHE A 503 2.66 35.04 -2.68
CA PHE A 503 3.93 34.34 -2.93
C PHE A 503 4.57 34.71 -4.27
N VAL A 504 3.79 34.79 -5.35
CA VAL A 504 4.29 35.14 -6.69
C VAL A 504 4.82 36.57 -6.73
N GLU A 505 4.20 37.51 -6.02
CA GLU A 505 4.65 38.90 -5.94
C GLU A 505 6.00 39.06 -5.21
N GLU A 506 6.43 38.05 -4.43
CA GLU A 506 7.68 38.07 -3.66
C GLU A 506 8.91 37.45 -4.36
N ILE A 507 8.79 36.85 -5.56
CA ILE A 507 9.83 35.94 -6.12
C ILE A 507 10.56 36.42 -7.38
#